data_AF-A0A524N5Z8-F1
#
_entry.id   AF-A0A524N5Z8-F1
#
_cell.length_a   1.000
_cell.length_b   1.000
_cell.length_c   1.000
_cell.angle_alpha   90.00
_cell.angle_beta   90.00
_cell.angle_gamma   90.00
#
_symmetry.space_group_name_H-M   'P 1'
#
loop_
_entity.id
_entity.type
_entity.pdbx_description
1 polymer ?
#
loop_
_entity_poly.entity_id
_entity_poly.type
_entity_poly.pdbx_seq_one_letter_code
_entity_poly.pdbx_strand_id
1 'polypeptide(L)'
;MSTEELVKCIEDAIKLLENFRSFGPMVEDGITAFKKIKICVIEPSPEAVAEAKTLIDEMQKQIGPYTGMVPQVALALDKLSEWSMRN
;
A
#
# COMPACT_ATOMS: atom_id res chain seq x y z
N MET A 1 12.02 5.61 8.45
CA MET A 1 11.65 4.20 8.47
C MET A 1 12.62 3.44 7.61
N SER A 2 13.02 2.25 8.05
CA SER A 2 13.80 1.33 7.23
C SER A 2 12.92 0.63 6.20
N THR A 3 13.54 0.05 5.16
CA THR A 3 12.86 -0.80 4.18
C THR A 3 12.13 -1.96 4.85
N GLU A 4 12.71 -2.57 5.88
CA GLU A 4 12.10 -3.67 6.63
C GLU A 4 10.81 -3.24 7.35
N GLU A 5 10.80 -2.04 7.95
CA GLU A 5 9.60 -1.49 8.59
C GLU A 5 8.48 -1.21 7.57
N LEU A 6 8.83 -0.72 6.38
CA LEU A 6 7.88 -0.50 5.28
C LEU A 6 7.30 -1.82 4.78
N VAL A 7 8.15 -2.81 4.52
CA VAL A 7 7.74 -4.14 4.07
C VAL A 7 6.80 -4.78 5.09
N LYS A 8 7.10 -4.67 6.38
CA LYS A 8 6.23 -5.16 7.44
C LYS A 8 4.87 -4.45 7.45
N CYS A 9 4.85 -3.12 7.32
CA CYS A 9 3.60 -2.37 7.24
C CYS A 9 2.73 -2.82 6.05
N ILE A 10 3.36 -3.07 4.89
CA ILE A 10 2.67 -3.59 3.70
C ILE A 10 2.09 -4.98 3.97
N GLU A 11 2.87 -5.89 4.56
CA GLU A 11 2.41 -7.25 4.85
C GLU A 11 1.25 -7.29 5.84
N ASP A 12 1.30 -6.44 6.87
CA ASP A 12 0.21 -6.34 7.84
C ASP A 12 -1.07 -5.78 7.18
N ALA A 13 -0.94 -4.80 6.28
CA ALA A 13 -2.07 -4.29 5.48
C ALA A 13 -2.65 -5.35 4.55
N ILE A 14 -1.81 -6.14 3.87
CA ILE A 14 -2.25 -7.26 3.02
C ILE A 14 -3.03 -8.28 3.85
N LYS A 15 -2.48 -8.73 5.00
CA LYS A 15 -3.16 -9.69 5.88
C LYS A 15 -4.52 -9.17 6.34
N LEU A 16 -4.61 -7.89 6.65
CA LEU A 16 -5.89 -7.28 7.01
C LEU A 16 -6.87 -7.34 5.83
N LEU A 17 -6.46 -6.91 4.64
CA LEU A 17 -7.28 -6.96 3.43
C LEU A 17 -7.69 -8.38 3.04
N GLU A 18 -6.87 -9.39 3.29
CA GLU A 18 -7.23 -10.80 3.02
C GLU A 18 -8.47 -11.24 3.81
N ASN A 19 -8.68 -10.71 5.03
CA ASN A 19 -9.91 -10.96 5.80
C ASN A 19 -11.15 -10.34 5.13
N PHE A 20 -10.95 -9.32 4.29
CA PHE A 20 -11.99 -8.65 3.52
C PHE A 20 -12.06 -9.14 2.07
N ARG A 21 -11.30 -10.17 1.67
CA ARG A 21 -11.25 -10.62 0.26
C ARG A 21 -12.61 -11.03 -0.29
N SER A 22 -13.52 -11.53 0.57
CA SER A 22 -14.89 -11.89 0.21
C SER A 22 -15.80 -10.70 -0.11
N PHE A 23 -15.38 -9.46 0.22
CA PHE A 23 -16.17 -8.24 -0.03
C PHE A 23 -16.10 -7.75 -1.48
N GLY A 24 -15.23 -8.35 -2.32
CA GLY A 24 -15.26 -8.16 -3.76
C GLY A 24 -13.89 -7.92 -4.40
N PRO A 25 -13.85 -7.78 -5.74
CA PRO A 25 -12.62 -7.67 -6.51
C PRO A 25 -11.77 -6.44 -6.13
N MET A 26 -12.39 -5.36 -5.64
CA MET A 26 -11.68 -4.16 -5.17
C MET A 26 -10.66 -4.45 -4.05
N VAL A 27 -10.94 -5.42 -3.19
CA VAL A 27 -10.01 -5.81 -2.11
C VAL A 27 -8.83 -6.59 -2.68
N GLU A 28 -9.07 -7.44 -3.68
CA GLU A 28 -8.02 -8.17 -4.39
C GLU A 28 -7.11 -7.24 -5.21
N ASP A 29 -7.68 -6.20 -5.82
CA ASP A 29 -6.92 -5.13 -6.48
C ASP A 29 -6.02 -4.40 -5.49
N GLY A 30 -6.54 -4.07 -4.30
CA GLY A 30 -5.76 -3.45 -3.22
C GLY A 30 -4.61 -4.35 -2.74
N ILE A 31 -4.85 -5.65 -2.56
CA ILE A 31 -3.80 -6.62 -2.20
C ILE A 31 -2.72 -6.69 -3.29
N THR A 32 -3.15 -6.70 -4.56
CA THR A 32 -2.24 -6.75 -5.71
C THR A 32 -1.38 -5.50 -5.79
N ALA A 33 -1.98 -4.32 -5.58
CA ALA A 33 -1.27 -3.05 -5.55
C ALA A 33 -0.22 -3.02 -4.42
N PHE A 34 -0.57 -3.47 -3.21
CA PHE A 34 0.40 -3.59 -2.11
C PHE A 34 1.57 -4.52 -2.44
N LYS A 35 1.30 -5.66 -3.09
CA LYS A 35 2.37 -6.59 -3.51
C LYS A 35 3.32 -5.94 -4.51
N LYS A 36 2.81 -5.14 -5.46
CA LYS A 36 3.63 -4.37 -6.39
C LYS A 36 4.45 -3.31 -5.68
N ILE A 37 3.83 -2.51 -4.80
CA ILE A 37 4.52 -1.48 -4.03
C ILE A 37 5.64 -2.11 -3.17
N LYS A 38 5.42 -3.29 -2.59
CA LYS A 38 6.46 -4.03 -1.85
C LYS A 38 7.70 -4.30 -2.71
N ILE A 39 7.51 -4.71 -3.97
CA ILE A 39 8.63 -4.94 -4.90
C ILE A 39 9.39 -3.62 -5.13
N CYS A 40 8.67 -2.53 -5.41
CA CYS A 40 9.26 -1.20 -5.60
C CYS A 40 10.03 -0.71 -4.36
N VAL A 41 9.57 -1.05 -3.15
CA VAL A 41 10.22 -0.70 -1.89
C VAL A 41 11.51 -1.50 -1.67
N ILE A 42 11.54 -2.77 -2.07
CA ILE A 42 12.72 -3.64 -1.95
C ILE A 42 13.79 -3.23 -2.98
N GLU A 43 13.38 -2.89 -4.20
CA GLU A 43 14.27 -2.49 -5.29
C GLU A 43 13.88 -1.10 -5.82
N PRO A 44 14.25 -0.03 -5.09
CA PRO A 44 13.91 1.33 -5.49
C PRO A 44 14.71 1.77 -6.73
N SER A 45 14.01 2.06 -7.82
CA SER A 45 14.50 2.82 -8.97
C SER A 45 13.59 4.04 -9.21
N PRO A 46 14.03 5.07 -9.95
CA PRO A 46 13.18 6.22 -10.28
C PRO A 46 11.83 5.82 -10.91
N GLU A 47 11.85 4.82 -11.79
CA GLU A 47 10.64 4.27 -12.43
C GLU A 47 9.78 3.51 -11.43
N ALA A 48 10.39 2.68 -10.57
CA ALA A 48 9.67 1.92 -9.55
C ALA A 48 9.02 2.83 -8.50
N VAL A 49 9.68 3.93 -8.12
CA VAL A 49 9.13 4.93 -7.21
C VAL A 49 7.95 5.67 -7.86
N ALA A 50 8.05 6.02 -9.15
CA ALA A 50 6.95 6.65 -9.89
C ALA A 50 5.74 5.71 -10.03
N GLU A 51 5.97 4.42 -10.31
CA GLU A 51 4.92 3.39 -10.33
C GLU A 51 4.27 3.25 -8.94
N ALA A 52 5.08 3.08 -7.90
CA ALA A 52 4.59 2.96 -6.53
C ALA A 52 3.75 4.17 -6.12
N LYS A 53 4.19 5.39 -6.46
CA LYS A 53 3.44 6.62 -6.20
C LYS A 53 2.06 6.61 -6.85
N THR A 54 1.99 6.20 -8.12
CA THR A 54 0.70 6.09 -8.84
C THR A 54 -0.23 5.11 -8.14
N LEU A 55 0.28 3.94 -7.75
CA LEU A 55 -0.49 2.94 -7.02
C LEU A 55 -0.95 3.44 -5.65
N ILE A 56 -0.07 4.11 -4.89
CA ILE A 56 -0.40 4.67 -3.58
C ILE A 56 -1.52 5.72 -3.70
N ASP A 57 -1.43 6.63 -4.67
CA ASP A 57 -2.43 7.68 -4.89
C ASP A 57 -3.80 7.09 -5.28
N GLU A 58 -3.82 6.07 -6.11
CA GLU A 58 -5.05 5.34 -6.47
C GLU A 58 -5.67 4.65 -5.26
N MET A 59 -4.85 3.95 -4.47
CA MET A 59 -5.31 3.26 -3.27
C MET A 59 -5.84 4.22 -2.20
N GLN A 60 -5.20 5.37 -2.00
CA GLN A 60 -5.68 6.38 -1.04
C GLN A 60 -7.08 6.91 -1.44
N LYS A 61 -7.35 7.11 -2.73
CA LYS A 61 -8.69 7.50 -3.22
C LYS A 61 -9.73 6.41 -2.97
N GLN A 62 -9.35 5.16 -3.22
CA GLN A 62 -10.22 4.00 -3.01
C GLN A 62 -10.54 3.76 -1.52
N ILE A 63 -9.55 3.93 -0.65
CA ILE A 63 -9.69 3.69 0.79
C ILE A 63 -10.26 4.89 1.53
N GLY A 64 -10.20 6.11 0.99
CA GLY A 64 -10.73 7.34 1.60
C GLY A 64 -12.06 7.17 2.35
N PRO A 65 -13.12 6.63 1.71
CA PRO A 65 -14.42 6.39 2.34
C PRO A 65 -14.41 5.34 3.47
N TYR A 66 -13.41 4.46 3.49
CA TYR A 66 -13.29 3.30 4.38
C TYR A 66 -12.16 3.45 5.42
N THR A 67 -11.48 4.59 5.46
CA THR A 67 -10.36 4.87 6.40
C THR A 67 -10.71 4.57 7.86
N GLY A 68 -11.95 4.82 8.28
CA GLY A 68 -12.43 4.48 9.63
C GLY A 68 -12.64 2.98 9.88
N MET A 69 -12.81 2.17 8.83
CA MET A 69 -12.98 0.71 8.92
C MET A 69 -11.64 -0.03 8.79
N VAL A 70 -10.70 0.52 8.01
CA VAL A 70 -9.38 -0.07 7.76
C VAL A 70 -8.24 0.91 8.11
N PRO A 71 -8.14 1.37 9.38
CA PRO A 71 -7.19 2.40 9.78
C PRO A 71 -5.73 1.98 9.60
N GLN A 72 -5.43 0.67 9.71
CA GLN A 72 -4.09 0.14 9.50
C GLN A 72 -3.66 0.24 8.04
N VAL A 73 -4.61 0.10 7.10
CA VAL A 73 -4.32 0.22 5.65
C VAL A 73 -4.08 1.68 5.28
N ALA A 74 -4.89 2.59 5.83
CA ALA A 74 -4.68 4.03 5.66
C ALA A 74 -3.30 4.46 6.18
N LEU A 75 -2.93 4.02 7.38
CA LEU A 75 -1.61 4.30 7.96
C LEU A 75 -0.46 3.73 7.12
N ALA A 76 -0.63 2.54 6.54
CA ALA A 76 0.36 1.95 5.66
C ALA A 76 0.55 2.81 4.40
N LEU A 77 -0.54 3.26 3.77
CA LEU A 77 -0.50 4.13 2.60
C LEU A 77 0.16 5.49 2.90
N ASP A 78 -0.12 6.09 4.04
CA ASP A 78 0.52 7.36 4.44
C ASP A 78 2.04 7.21 4.58
N LYS A 79 2.48 6.13 5.23
CA LYS A 79 3.92 5.82 5.35
C LYS A 79 4.59 5.56 4.00
N LEU A 80 3.88 4.90 3.07
CA LEU A 80 4.37 4.64 1.72
C LEU A 80 4.42 5.92 0.88
N SER A 81 3.44 6.80 1.06
CA SER A 81 3.42 8.14 0.44
C SER A 81 4.64 8.94 0.89
N GLU A 82 4.91 9.00 2.20
CA GLU A 82 6.13 9.64 2.73
C GLU A 82 7.42 9.05 2.16
N TRP A 83 7.50 7.73 2.02
CA TRP A 83 8.65 7.06 1.42
C TRP A 83 8.84 7.48 -0.04
N SER A 84 7.77 7.49 -0.85
CA SER A 84 7.82 7.85 -2.27
C SER A 84 8.15 9.33 -2.53
N MET A 85 7.99 10.20 -1.53
CA MET A 85 8.41 11.60 -1.63
C MET A 85 9.90 11.81 -1.31
N ARG A 86 10.54 10.84 -0.66
CA ARG A 86 11.93 10.92 -0.20
C ARG A 86 12.92 10.17 -1.08
N ASN A 87 12.43 9.31 -1.98
CA ASN A 87 13.22 8.52 -2.93
C ASN A 87 12.93 9.00 -4.35
#